data_AF-A0A939EJY3-F1
#
_entry.id   AF-A0A939EJY3-F1
#
_cell.length_a   1.000
_cell.length_b   1.000
_cell.length_c   1.000
_cell.angle_alpha   90.00
_cell.angle_beta   90.00
_cell.angle_gamma   90.00
#
_symmetry.space_group_name_H-M   'P 1'
#
loop_
_entity.id
_entity.type
_entity.pdbx_description
1 polymer ?
#
loop_
_entity_poly.entity_id
_entity_poly.type
_entity_poly.pdbx_seq_one_letter_code
_entity_poly.pdbx_strand_id
1 'polypeptide(L)'
;MQQPGFFELMSFGEGGWGPVMVMGALVTVILAICGFTIGAVFGAFAAWAKIAGNRTLRVTADVYTTVLRGIPDLLVIYLFYFGGSAFLTWVGRLFGSDGFIGLPGFAAGALAIGITSGAQHTEVFRGAYRAVAAGEIEAAIATGMPRTTRFRRIIAPLVLRHALPGLGNVWQIVLKESALVSVTGVVELLRQAQVGAGSTRHPFEFYLAAAMLYLVITSISSATFRSAETYFNRGVRRG
;
A
#
# COMPACT_ATOMS: atom_id res chain seq x y z
N MET A 1 -32.86 11.47 -28.27
CA MET A 1 -31.59 12.11 -27.88
C MET A 1 -30.50 11.07 -28.12
N GLN A 2 -29.49 11.39 -28.94
CA GLN A 2 -28.33 10.50 -29.12
C GLN A 2 -27.64 10.32 -27.77
N GLN A 3 -27.34 9.08 -27.42
CA GLN A 3 -26.56 8.83 -26.21
C GLN A 3 -25.13 9.34 -26.44
N PRO A 4 -24.57 10.11 -25.49
CA PRO A 4 -23.22 10.65 -25.65
C PRO A 4 -22.22 9.53 -25.83
N GLY A 5 -21.32 9.68 -26.80
CA GLY A 5 -20.31 8.67 -27.10
C GLY A 5 -19.24 8.59 -26.00
N PHE A 6 -18.49 7.48 -25.95
CA PHE A 6 -17.38 7.30 -25.00
C PHE A 6 -16.40 8.49 -24.98
N PHE A 7 -16.00 8.98 -26.15
CA PHE A 7 -15.06 10.11 -26.28
C PHE A 7 -15.66 11.45 -25.84
N GLU A 8 -16.97 11.61 -25.93
CA GLU A 8 -17.68 12.81 -25.48
C GLU A 8 -17.75 12.82 -23.95
N LEU A 9 -18.12 11.67 -23.35
CA LEU A 9 -18.13 11.46 -21.91
C LEU A 9 -16.74 11.64 -21.30
N MET A 10 -15.69 11.11 -21.93
CA MET A 10 -14.30 11.20 -21.45
C MET A 10 -13.53 12.41 -21.97
N SER A 11 -14.23 13.39 -22.57
CA SER A 11 -13.59 14.59 -23.08
C SER A 11 -13.01 15.45 -21.94
N PHE A 12 -12.04 16.30 -22.29
CA PHE A 12 -11.47 17.31 -21.40
C PHE A 12 -12.11 18.70 -21.61
N GLY A 13 -13.18 18.77 -22.41
CA GLY A 13 -13.96 19.99 -22.62
C GLY A 13 -14.99 20.24 -21.53
N GLU A 14 -15.79 21.29 -21.70
CA GLU A 14 -16.90 21.60 -20.80
C GLU A 14 -17.91 20.43 -20.74
N GLY A 15 -18.22 19.95 -19.53
CA GLY A 15 -19.13 18.82 -19.31
C GLY A 15 -18.50 17.42 -19.44
N GLY A 16 -17.21 17.33 -19.82
CA GLY A 16 -16.48 16.07 -19.90
C GLY A 16 -15.98 15.57 -18.55
N TRP A 17 -15.94 14.24 -18.37
CA TRP A 17 -15.53 13.57 -17.14
C TRP A 17 -14.04 13.22 -17.10
N GLY A 18 -13.29 13.41 -18.18
CA GLY A 18 -11.86 13.11 -18.26
C GLY A 18 -11.03 13.71 -17.12
N PRO A 19 -11.15 15.03 -16.83
CA PRO A 19 -10.38 15.68 -15.77
C PRO A 19 -10.68 15.12 -14.37
N VAL A 20 -11.94 14.86 -14.04
CA VAL A 20 -12.33 14.32 -12.73
C VAL A 20 -11.96 12.84 -12.59
N MET A 21 -11.95 12.07 -13.68
CA MET A 21 -11.43 10.71 -13.70
C MET A 21 -9.93 10.66 -13.43
N VAL A 22 -9.17 11.55 -14.07
CA VAL A 22 -7.72 11.70 -13.81
C VAL A 22 -7.47 12.16 -12.37
N MET A 23 -8.29 13.06 -11.83
CA MET A 23 -8.20 13.46 -10.42
C MET A 23 -8.44 12.27 -9.48
N GLY A 24 -9.46 11.44 -9.74
CA GLY A 24 -9.69 10.21 -9.01
C GLY A 24 -8.50 9.25 -9.07
N ALA A 25 -7.90 9.10 -10.25
CA ALA A 25 -6.70 8.31 -10.47
C ALA A 25 -5.50 8.83 -9.66
N LEU A 26 -5.32 10.16 -9.57
CA LEU A 26 -4.28 10.76 -8.72
C LEU A 26 -4.52 10.46 -7.24
N VAL A 27 -5.77 10.57 -6.76
CA VAL A 27 -6.12 10.22 -5.37
C VAL A 27 -5.81 8.75 -5.09
N THR A 28 -6.15 7.84 -6.00
CA THR A 28 -5.80 6.40 -5.90
C THR A 28 -4.29 6.21 -5.74
N VAL A 29 -3.47 6.87 -6.57
CA VAL A 29 -2.00 6.77 -6.50
C VAL A 29 -1.46 7.33 -5.20
N ILE A 30 -1.92 8.51 -4.76
CA ILE A 30 -1.45 9.14 -3.51
C ILE A 30 -1.82 8.26 -2.31
N LEU A 31 -3.05 7.76 -2.27
CA LEU A 31 -3.51 6.85 -1.22
C LEU A 31 -2.67 5.57 -1.18
N ALA A 32 -2.37 4.99 -2.35
CA ALA A 32 -1.52 3.82 -2.47
C ALA A 32 -0.07 4.09 -2.01
N ILE A 33 0.52 5.25 -2.35
CA ILE A 33 1.86 5.64 -1.87
C ILE A 33 1.86 5.76 -0.34
N CYS A 34 0.87 6.44 0.24
CA CYS A 34 0.76 6.58 1.70
C CYS A 34 0.59 5.22 2.39
N GLY A 35 -0.35 4.39 1.92
CA GLY A 35 -0.53 3.04 2.46
C GLY A 35 0.73 2.19 2.32
N PHE A 36 1.33 2.14 1.13
CA PHE A 36 2.53 1.37 0.87
C PHE A 36 3.72 1.79 1.74
N THR A 37 3.93 3.10 1.93
CA THR A 37 5.02 3.61 2.78
C THR A 37 4.80 3.28 4.26
N ILE A 38 3.58 3.45 4.76
CA ILE A 38 3.21 3.04 6.12
C ILE A 38 3.43 1.53 6.29
N GLY A 39 2.99 0.73 5.33
CA GLY A 39 3.18 -0.73 5.33
C GLY A 39 4.63 -1.16 5.27
N ALA A 40 5.47 -0.48 4.48
CA ALA A 40 6.90 -0.74 4.47
C ALA A 40 7.54 -0.49 5.85
N VAL A 41 7.12 0.56 6.56
CA VAL A 41 7.61 0.86 7.92
C VAL A 41 7.16 -0.22 8.91
N PHE A 42 5.86 -0.52 8.99
CA PHE A 42 5.34 -1.55 9.90
C PHE A 42 5.90 -2.94 9.56
N GLY A 43 5.98 -3.26 8.28
CA GLY A 43 6.54 -4.52 7.78
C GLY A 43 8.02 -4.68 8.09
N ALA A 44 8.82 -3.60 8.03
CA ALA A 44 10.22 -3.64 8.43
C ALA A 44 10.39 -3.94 9.92
N PHE A 45 9.59 -3.30 10.79
CA PHE A 45 9.60 -3.57 12.23
C PHE A 45 9.16 -5.00 12.56
N ALA A 46 8.07 -5.47 11.95
CA ALA A 46 7.58 -6.83 12.16
C ALA A 46 8.55 -7.89 11.60
N ALA A 47 9.20 -7.63 10.46
CA ALA A 47 10.24 -8.51 9.93
C ALA A 47 11.45 -8.58 10.87
N TRP A 48 11.90 -7.44 11.38
CA TRP A 48 12.97 -7.38 12.39
C TRP A 48 12.59 -8.17 13.65
N ALA A 49 11.37 -7.99 14.18
CA ALA A 49 10.87 -8.70 15.34
C ALA A 49 10.86 -10.23 15.12
N LYS A 50 10.49 -10.69 13.91
CA LYS A 50 10.52 -12.10 13.53
C LYS A 50 11.92 -12.69 13.39
N ILE A 51 12.88 -11.91 12.90
CA ILE A 51 14.25 -12.38 12.61
C ILE A 51 15.13 -12.31 13.86
N ALA A 52 15.14 -11.17 14.55
CA ALA A 52 16.10 -10.84 15.59
C ALA A 52 15.46 -10.53 16.96
N GLY A 53 14.13 -10.44 17.02
CA GLY A 53 13.40 -10.16 18.26
C GLY A 53 13.45 -11.32 19.27
N ASN A 54 13.21 -10.98 20.53
CA ASN A 54 12.99 -11.97 21.59
C ASN A 54 11.68 -12.75 21.38
N ARG A 55 11.42 -13.75 22.22
CA ARG A 55 10.24 -14.62 22.09
C ARG A 55 8.93 -13.82 22.03
N THR A 56 8.78 -12.79 22.87
CA THR A 56 7.58 -11.95 22.92
C THR A 56 7.37 -11.14 21.64
N LEU A 57 8.42 -10.46 21.15
CA LEU A 57 8.36 -9.69 19.90
C LEU A 57 8.04 -10.59 18.70
N ARG A 58 8.64 -11.79 18.66
CA ARG A 58 8.39 -12.75 17.58
C ARG A 58 6.94 -13.22 17.57
N VAL A 59 6.41 -13.64 18.72
CA VAL A 59 5.00 -14.06 18.85
C VAL A 59 4.05 -12.92 18.50
N THR A 60 4.34 -11.70 18.95
CA THR A 60 3.51 -10.52 18.64
C THR A 60 3.47 -10.25 17.14
N ALA A 61 4.62 -10.30 16.46
CA ALA A 61 4.71 -10.13 15.02
C ALA A 61 4.06 -11.29 14.24
N ASP A 62 4.18 -12.53 14.72
CA ASP A 62 3.48 -13.69 14.16
C ASP A 62 1.96 -13.47 14.22
N VAL A 63 1.41 -13.16 15.40
CA VAL A 63 -0.02 -12.87 15.60
C VAL A 63 -0.48 -11.73 14.69
N TYR A 64 0.24 -10.61 14.67
CA TYR A 64 -0.05 -9.47 13.79
C TYR A 64 -0.17 -9.90 12.32
N THR A 65 0.84 -10.61 11.80
CA THR A 65 0.83 -11.03 10.39
C THR A 65 -0.23 -12.09 10.10
N THR A 66 -0.53 -12.99 11.03
CA THR A 66 -1.52 -14.04 10.85
C THR A 66 -2.93 -13.47 10.86
N VAL A 67 -3.22 -12.56 11.79
CA VAL A 67 -4.54 -11.93 11.89
C VAL A 67 -4.83 -11.09 10.65
N LEU A 68 -3.93 -10.17 10.28
CA LEU A 68 -4.20 -9.27 9.17
C LEU A 68 -4.26 -9.96 7.81
N ARG A 69 -3.53 -11.07 7.63
CA ARG A 69 -3.64 -11.89 6.42
C ARG A 69 -4.84 -12.84 6.43
N GLY A 70 -5.48 -13.01 7.58
CA GLY A 70 -6.61 -13.93 7.79
C GLY A 70 -7.98 -13.26 7.73
N ILE A 71 -8.05 -11.93 7.80
CA ILE A 71 -9.32 -11.17 7.78
C ILE A 71 -9.44 -10.34 6.48
N PRO A 72 -10.67 -10.02 6.02
CA PRO A 72 -10.85 -9.20 4.83
C PRO A 72 -10.33 -7.76 4.99
N ASP A 73 -9.63 -7.23 3.99
CA ASP A 73 -9.07 -5.86 4.05
C ASP A 73 -10.14 -4.79 4.20
N LEU A 74 -11.31 -4.98 3.57
CA LEU A 74 -12.47 -4.10 3.73
C LEU A 74 -12.92 -4.00 5.20
N LEU A 75 -12.88 -5.11 5.93
CA LEU A 75 -13.21 -5.13 7.36
C LEU A 75 -12.20 -4.30 8.16
N VAL A 76 -10.91 -4.40 7.82
CA VAL A 76 -9.87 -3.59 8.44
C VAL A 76 -10.11 -2.11 8.16
N ILE A 77 -10.43 -1.73 6.93
CA ILE A 77 -10.78 -0.34 6.57
C ILE A 77 -11.94 0.17 7.44
N TYR A 78 -13.01 -0.61 7.60
CA TYR A 78 -14.12 -0.23 8.47
C TYR A 78 -13.71 -0.08 9.94
N LEU A 79 -12.88 -0.99 10.45
CA LEU A 79 -12.39 -0.91 11.82
C LEU A 79 -11.56 0.35 12.06
N PHE A 80 -10.70 0.73 11.12
CA PHE A 80 -9.94 1.97 11.20
C PHE A 80 -10.82 3.21 11.07
N TYR A 81 -11.80 3.19 10.16
CA TYR A 81 -12.68 4.33 9.94
C TYR A 81 -13.62 4.57 11.13
N PHE A 82 -14.43 3.57 11.49
CA PHE A 82 -15.40 3.67 12.58
C PHE A 82 -14.72 3.59 13.95
N GLY A 83 -13.83 2.62 14.15
CA GLY A 83 -13.11 2.44 15.42
C GLY A 83 -12.12 3.57 15.70
N GLY A 84 -11.42 4.07 14.68
CA GLY A 84 -10.54 5.24 14.81
C GLY A 84 -11.31 6.51 15.18
N SER A 85 -12.47 6.74 14.57
CA SER A 85 -13.35 7.86 14.93
C SER A 85 -13.89 7.75 16.36
N ALA A 86 -14.28 6.54 16.79
CA ALA A 86 -14.72 6.29 18.16
C ALA A 86 -13.58 6.52 19.17
N PHE A 87 -12.37 6.07 18.85
CA PHE A 87 -11.18 6.28 19.67
C PHE A 87 -10.83 7.78 19.79
N LEU A 88 -10.79 8.51 18.67
CA LEU A 88 -10.53 9.95 18.69
C LEU A 88 -11.58 10.73 19.46
N THR A 89 -12.86 10.35 19.34
CA THR A 89 -13.94 10.94 20.14
C THR A 89 -13.75 10.65 21.63
N TRP A 90 -13.39 9.42 21.99
CA TRP A 90 -13.11 9.05 23.39
C TRP A 90 -11.93 9.85 23.96
N VAL A 91 -10.82 9.95 23.22
CA VAL A 91 -9.67 10.78 23.61
C VAL A 91 -10.08 12.26 23.71
N GLY A 92 -10.82 12.79 22.73
CA GLY A 92 -11.30 14.17 22.74
C GLY A 92 -12.13 14.51 23.98
N ARG A 93 -12.98 13.58 24.43
CA ARG A 93 -13.75 13.74 25.68
C ARG A 93 -12.87 13.83 26.92
N LEU A 94 -11.74 13.13 26.95
CA LEU A 94 -10.76 13.26 28.05
C LEU A 94 -10.15 14.67 28.12
N PHE A 95 -10.11 15.37 26.99
CA PHE A 95 -9.62 16.75 26.87
C PHE A 95 -10.74 17.81 26.82
N GLY A 96 -11.98 17.44 27.16
CA GLY A 96 -13.11 18.39 27.26
C GLY A 96 -13.83 18.69 25.95
N SER A 97 -13.67 17.86 24.91
CA SER A 97 -14.49 17.96 23.70
C SER A 97 -15.83 17.23 23.88
N ASP A 98 -16.93 17.92 23.62
CA ASP A 98 -18.30 17.36 23.70
C ASP A 98 -18.78 16.75 22.37
N GLY A 99 -18.02 16.89 21.29
CA GLY A 99 -18.42 16.52 19.93
C GLY A 99 -17.87 15.16 19.44
N PHE A 100 -18.49 14.65 18.38
CA PHE A 100 -17.92 13.54 17.61
C PHE A 100 -16.71 14.01 16.79
N ILE A 101 -15.58 13.34 16.94
CA ILE A 101 -14.36 13.60 16.19
C ILE A 101 -14.15 12.43 15.21
N GLY A 102 -14.54 12.65 13.95
CA GLY A 102 -14.36 11.67 12.88
C GLY A 102 -12.92 11.61 12.38
N LEU A 103 -12.41 10.40 12.15
CA LEU A 103 -11.17 10.19 11.43
C LEU A 103 -11.44 10.44 9.92
N PRO A 104 -10.70 11.34 9.25
CA PRO A 104 -10.90 11.57 7.82
C PRO A 104 -10.75 10.27 7.02
N GLY A 105 -11.65 10.02 6.06
CA GLY A 105 -11.68 8.77 5.29
C GLY A 105 -10.35 8.44 4.61
N PHE A 106 -9.66 9.46 4.09
CA PHE A 106 -8.33 9.30 3.50
C PHE A 106 -7.30 8.79 4.52
N ALA A 107 -7.26 9.38 5.72
CA ALA A 107 -6.33 8.97 6.78
C ALA A 107 -6.66 7.56 7.29
N ALA A 108 -7.95 7.27 7.50
CA ALA A 108 -8.41 5.93 7.88
C ALA A 108 -8.01 4.88 6.83
N GLY A 109 -8.26 5.16 5.56
CA GLY A 109 -7.89 4.29 4.45
C GLY A 109 -6.38 4.08 4.32
N ALA A 110 -5.59 5.16 4.38
CA ALA A 110 -4.13 5.07 4.32
C ALA A 110 -3.55 4.24 5.48
N LEU A 111 -4.05 4.43 6.70
CA LEU A 111 -3.63 3.66 7.87
C LEU A 111 -4.05 2.19 7.77
N ALA A 112 -5.30 1.93 7.34
CA ALA A 112 -5.79 0.57 7.16
C ALA A 112 -4.96 -0.19 6.11
N ILE A 113 -4.81 0.38 4.91
CA ILE A 113 -3.98 -0.19 3.84
C ILE A 113 -2.53 -0.36 4.30
N GLY A 114 -1.98 0.61 5.03
CA GLY A 114 -0.63 0.50 5.54
C GLY A 114 -0.46 -0.64 6.54
N ILE A 115 -1.41 -0.79 7.46
CA ILE A 115 -1.35 -1.83 8.47
C ILE A 115 -1.62 -3.21 7.86
N THR A 116 -2.57 -3.36 6.93
CA THR A 116 -2.78 -4.61 6.19
C THR A 116 -1.54 -4.94 5.39
N SER A 117 -1.14 -4.08 4.45
CA SER A 117 0.02 -4.30 3.57
C SER A 117 1.33 -4.50 4.33
N GLY A 118 1.45 -3.99 5.56
CA GLY A 118 2.58 -4.25 6.46
C GLY A 118 2.80 -5.73 6.75
N ALA A 119 1.75 -6.54 6.79
CA ALA A 119 1.87 -7.99 6.96
C ALA A 119 2.48 -8.65 5.71
N GLN A 120 2.12 -8.21 4.51
CA GLN A 120 2.71 -8.67 3.25
C GLN A 120 4.17 -8.21 3.14
N HIS A 121 4.46 -6.94 3.47
CA HIS A 121 5.82 -6.40 3.55
C HIS A 121 6.70 -7.21 4.50
N THR A 122 6.17 -7.61 5.66
CA THR A 122 6.89 -8.43 6.65
C THR A 122 7.43 -9.71 6.03
N GLU A 123 6.60 -10.41 5.25
CA GLU A 123 6.99 -11.67 4.63
C GLU A 123 7.93 -11.47 3.45
N VAL A 124 7.76 -10.39 2.68
CA VAL A 124 8.70 -10.01 1.62
C VAL A 124 10.10 -9.73 2.20
N PHE A 125 10.19 -8.89 3.24
CA PHE A 125 11.48 -8.59 3.88
C PHE A 125 12.09 -9.82 4.56
N ARG A 126 11.28 -10.67 5.19
CA ARG A 126 11.75 -11.92 5.81
C ARG A 126 12.26 -12.91 4.77
N GLY A 127 11.55 -13.06 3.64
CA GLY A 127 11.98 -13.88 2.52
C GLY A 127 13.28 -13.36 1.90
N ALA A 128 13.37 -12.05 1.70
CA ALA A 128 14.56 -11.39 1.19
C ALA A 128 15.77 -11.54 2.12
N TYR A 129 15.58 -11.46 3.44
CA TYR A 129 16.62 -11.75 4.43
C TYR A 129 17.14 -13.18 4.35
N ARG A 130 16.26 -14.16 4.14
CA ARG A 130 16.65 -15.57 3.97
C ARG A 130 17.38 -15.84 2.65
N ALA A 131 17.20 -14.99 1.65
CA ALA A 131 17.92 -15.09 0.37
C ALA A 131 19.37 -14.57 0.46
N VAL A 132 19.71 -13.80 1.50
CA VAL A 132 21.09 -13.34 1.74
C VAL A 132 21.97 -14.54 2.12
N ALA A 133 23.10 -14.70 1.43
CA ALA A 133 24.05 -15.77 1.73
C ALA A 133 24.57 -15.66 3.17
N ALA A 134 24.51 -16.77 3.93
CA ALA A 134 24.94 -16.79 5.32
C ALA A 134 26.41 -16.33 5.50
N GLY A 135 27.28 -16.69 4.54
CA GLY A 135 28.69 -16.31 4.52
C GLY A 135 28.94 -14.80 4.54
N GLU A 136 28.05 -13.98 3.96
CA GLU A 136 28.16 -12.50 4.02
C GLU A 136 27.98 -11.98 5.45
N ILE A 137 27.02 -12.58 6.16
CA ILE A 137 26.71 -12.22 7.55
C ILE A 137 27.81 -12.74 8.49
N GLU A 138 28.31 -13.95 8.24
CA GLU A 138 29.40 -14.57 9.00
C GLU A 138 30.74 -13.82 8.81
N ALA A 139 31.08 -13.43 7.59
CA ALA A 139 32.27 -12.62 7.30
C ALA A 139 32.22 -11.25 8.01
N ALA A 140 31.04 -10.62 8.03
CA ALA A 140 30.82 -9.39 8.77
C ALA A 140 30.98 -9.57 10.30
N ILE A 141 30.59 -10.72 10.84
CA ILE A 141 30.80 -11.06 12.25
C ILE A 141 32.28 -11.31 12.52
N ALA A 142 32.98 -12.06 11.66
CA ALA A 142 34.39 -12.42 11.81
C ALA A 142 35.33 -11.19 11.77
N THR A 143 34.94 -10.16 11.02
CA THR A 143 35.66 -8.88 10.95
C THR A 143 35.35 -7.94 12.12
N GLY A 144 34.53 -8.38 13.10
CA GLY A 144 34.21 -7.60 14.29
C GLY A 144 33.17 -6.50 14.08
N MET A 145 32.38 -6.53 12.99
CA MET A 145 31.39 -5.49 12.75
C MET A 145 30.28 -5.52 13.82
N PRO A 146 30.00 -4.39 14.50
CA PRO A 146 28.90 -4.31 15.45
C PRO A 146 27.56 -4.44 14.72
N ARG A 147 26.52 -4.87 15.45
CA ARG A 147 25.18 -5.20 14.88
C ARG A 147 24.63 -4.09 13.98
N THR A 148 24.72 -2.83 14.40
CA THR A 148 24.20 -1.68 13.64
C THR A 148 24.98 -1.43 12.35
N THR A 149 26.31 -1.56 12.39
CA THR A 149 27.16 -1.40 11.21
C THR A 149 26.91 -2.52 10.21
N ARG A 150 26.85 -3.77 10.69
CA ARG A 150 26.52 -4.93 9.86
C ARG A 150 25.13 -4.79 9.22
N PHE A 151 24.14 -4.33 9.99
CA PHE A 151 22.80 -4.09 9.46
C PHE A 151 22.80 -3.03 8.37
N ARG A 152 23.35 -1.84 8.66
CA ARG A 152 23.30 -0.70 7.72
C ARG A 152 24.13 -0.92 6.45
N ARG A 153 25.29 -1.56 6.56
CA ARG A 153 26.24 -1.69 5.43
C ARG A 153 26.10 -2.97 4.62
N ILE A 154 25.56 -4.04 5.21
CA ILE A 154 25.51 -5.37 4.56
C ILE A 154 24.06 -5.83 4.47
N ILE A 155 23.41 -6.07 5.62
CA ILE A 155 22.10 -6.72 5.64
C ILE A 155 21.05 -5.86 4.91
N ALA A 156 20.86 -4.60 5.30
CA ALA A 156 19.78 -3.77 4.76
C ALA A 156 19.88 -3.55 3.24
N PRO A 157 21.05 -3.21 2.66
CA PRO A 157 21.20 -3.11 1.21
C PRO A 157 20.91 -4.42 0.47
N LEU A 158 21.45 -5.56 0.95
CA LEU A 158 21.23 -6.86 0.31
C LEU A 158 19.75 -7.29 0.41
N VAL A 159 19.15 -7.14 1.60
CA VAL A 159 17.72 -7.44 1.82
C VAL A 159 16.85 -6.58 0.92
N LEU A 160 17.07 -5.27 0.85
CA LEU A 160 16.26 -4.38 0.04
C LEU A 160 16.29 -4.81 -1.43
N ARG A 161 17.48 -5.15 -1.94
CA ARG A 161 17.65 -5.65 -3.29
C ARG A 161 16.87 -6.94 -3.55
N HIS A 162 16.95 -7.93 -2.66
CA HIS A 162 16.20 -9.18 -2.79
C HIS A 162 14.69 -8.98 -2.59
N ALA A 163 14.28 -7.94 -1.88
CA ALA A 163 12.89 -7.61 -1.62
C ALA A 163 12.20 -6.92 -2.81
N LEU A 164 12.94 -6.22 -3.69
CA LEU A 164 12.38 -5.39 -4.77
C LEU A 164 11.29 -6.09 -5.62
N PRO A 165 11.48 -7.34 -6.11
CA PRO A 165 10.42 -8.02 -6.87
C PRO A 165 9.16 -8.27 -6.03
N GLY A 166 9.34 -8.67 -4.76
CA GLY A 166 8.24 -8.87 -3.82
C GLY A 166 7.51 -7.58 -3.47
N LEU A 167 8.24 -6.47 -3.33
CA LEU A 167 7.68 -5.14 -3.09
C LEU A 167 6.83 -4.65 -4.27
N GLY A 168 7.24 -4.96 -5.51
CA GLY A 168 6.42 -4.67 -6.70
C GLY A 168 5.08 -5.41 -6.68
N ASN A 169 5.04 -6.66 -6.21
CA ASN A 169 3.79 -7.39 -6.04
C ASN A 169 2.91 -6.79 -4.94
N VAL A 170 3.50 -6.40 -3.80
CA VAL A 170 2.75 -5.73 -2.72
C VAL A 170 2.18 -4.39 -3.20
N TRP A 171 2.90 -3.65 -4.03
CA TRP A 171 2.41 -2.41 -4.63
C TRP A 171 1.15 -2.64 -5.48
N GLN A 172 1.13 -3.69 -6.32
CA GLN A 172 -0.05 -4.02 -7.12
C GLN A 172 -1.26 -4.42 -6.27
N ILE A 173 -1.01 -5.10 -5.15
CA ILE A 173 -2.05 -5.44 -4.17
C ILE A 173 -2.63 -4.16 -3.55
N VAL A 174 -1.76 -3.27 -3.05
CA VAL A 174 -2.14 -1.99 -2.44
C VAL A 174 -2.94 -1.10 -3.40
N LEU A 175 -2.57 -1.03 -4.67
CA LEU A 175 -3.33 -0.28 -5.68
C LEU A 175 -4.76 -0.80 -5.82
N LYS A 176 -4.97 -2.13 -5.79
CA LYS A 176 -6.30 -2.73 -5.87
C LYS A 176 -7.10 -2.54 -4.58
N GLU A 177 -6.45 -2.72 -3.43
CA GLU A 177 -7.07 -2.49 -2.11
C GLU A 177 -7.49 -1.03 -1.91
N SER A 178 -6.80 -0.07 -2.54
CA SER A 178 -7.16 1.35 -2.45
C SER A 178 -8.59 1.67 -2.92
N ALA A 179 -9.12 0.87 -3.86
CA ALA A 179 -10.50 1.00 -4.32
C ALA A 179 -11.53 0.70 -3.22
N LEU A 180 -11.18 -0.14 -2.23
CA LEU A 180 -12.04 -0.46 -1.10
C LEU A 180 -12.27 0.76 -0.19
N VAL A 181 -11.37 1.74 -0.20
CA VAL A 181 -11.48 2.95 0.64
C VAL A 181 -12.63 3.85 0.20
N SER A 182 -13.16 3.67 -1.02
CA SER A 182 -14.37 4.36 -1.52
C SER A 182 -15.57 4.25 -0.58
N VAL A 183 -15.67 3.18 0.22
CA VAL A 183 -16.74 2.98 1.21
C VAL A 183 -16.72 4.01 2.34
N THR A 184 -15.57 4.66 2.58
CA THR A 184 -15.40 5.71 3.60
C THR A 184 -15.75 7.11 3.08
N GLY A 185 -16.22 7.20 1.83
CA GLY A 185 -16.54 8.45 1.16
C GLY A 185 -15.36 9.11 0.44
N VAL A 186 -14.17 8.49 0.45
CA VAL A 186 -13.03 8.97 -0.34
C VAL A 186 -13.33 8.81 -1.82
N VAL A 187 -13.14 9.90 -2.57
CA VAL A 187 -13.43 9.94 -4.00
C VAL A 187 -12.18 9.59 -4.80
N GLU A 188 -11.83 8.31 -4.80
CA GLU A 188 -10.79 7.73 -5.66
C GLU A 188 -11.35 7.31 -7.03
N LEU A 189 -10.52 6.72 -7.90
CA LEU A 189 -10.88 6.38 -9.29
C LEU A 189 -12.15 5.53 -9.44
N LEU A 190 -12.32 4.46 -8.66
CA LEU A 190 -13.50 3.61 -8.75
C LEU A 190 -14.75 4.36 -8.27
N ARG A 191 -14.63 5.17 -7.22
CA ARG A 191 -15.71 6.04 -6.72
C ARG A 191 -16.10 7.10 -7.75
N GLN A 192 -15.14 7.73 -8.41
CA GLN A 192 -15.42 8.67 -9.50
C GLN A 192 -16.17 7.98 -10.64
N ALA A 193 -15.80 6.75 -10.97
CA ALA A 193 -16.48 5.97 -12.01
C ALA A 193 -17.92 5.65 -11.62
N GLN A 194 -18.16 5.28 -10.36
CA GLN A 194 -19.51 5.06 -9.83
C GLN A 194 -20.38 6.31 -9.88
N VAL A 195 -19.82 7.46 -9.51
CA VAL A 195 -20.54 8.75 -9.54
C VAL A 195 -20.90 9.13 -10.98
N GLY A 196 -19.95 9.01 -11.91
CA GLY A 196 -20.20 9.27 -13.33
C GLY A 196 -21.21 8.32 -13.94
N ALA A 197 -21.06 7.01 -13.70
CA ALA A 197 -22.00 5.98 -14.11
C ALA A 197 -23.43 6.26 -13.60
N GLY A 198 -23.58 6.63 -12.33
CA GLY A 198 -24.86 6.94 -11.72
C GLY A 198 -25.49 8.23 -12.27
N SER A 199 -24.68 9.26 -12.49
CA SER A 199 -25.15 10.57 -12.97
C SER A 199 -25.56 10.54 -14.44
N THR A 200 -24.84 9.78 -15.27
CA THR A 200 -25.03 9.76 -16.73
C THR A 200 -25.82 8.55 -17.21
N ARG A 201 -25.97 7.53 -16.36
CA ARG A 201 -26.54 6.21 -16.69
C ARG A 201 -25.72 5.42 -17.74
N HIS A 202 -24.41 5.68 -17.81
CA HIS A 202 -23.45 5.01 -18.69
C HIS A 202 -22.43 4.15 -17.92
N PRO A 203 -22.84 3.07 -17.22
CA PRO A 203 -21.94 2.33 -16.35
C PRO A 203 -20.78 1.65 -17.09
N PHE A 204 -21.01 1.14 -18.30
CA PHE A 204 -19.98 0.43 -19.05
C PHE A 204 -18.80 1.36 -19.39
N GLU A 205 -19.10 2.56 -19.87
CA GLU A 205 -18.14 3.57 -20.31
C GLU A 205 -17.25 4.05 -19.16
N PHE A 206 -17.85 4.33 -18.00
CA PHE A 206 -17.12 4.78 -16.82
C PHE A 206 -16.25 3.68 -16.20
N TYR A 207 -16.74 2.44 -16.11
CA TYR A 207 -15.93 1.33 -15.60
C TYR A 207 -14.83 0.92 -16.59
N LEU A 208 -15.08 1.02 -17.90
CA LEU A 208 -14.05 0.82 -18.93
C LEU A 208 -12.95 1.89 -18.82
N ALA A 209 -13.33 3.16 -18.66
CA ALA A 209 -12.38 4.25 -18.45
C ALA A 209 -11.54 4.03 -17.18
N ALA A 210 -12.17 3.66 -16.07
CA ALA A 210 -11.48 3.32 -14.82
C ALA A 210 -10.52 2.14 -15.01
N ALA A 211 -10.94 1.07 -15.69
CA ALA A 211 -10.08 -0.08 -15.97
C ALA A 211 -8.85 0.31 -16.79
N MET A 212 -9.02 1.14 -17.83
CA MET A 212 -7.89 1.67 -18.61
C MET A 212 -6.94 2.51 -17.77
N LEU A 213 -7.46 3.39 -16.91
CA LEU A 213 -6.64 4.20 -16.01
C LEU A 213 -5.88 3.35 -14.99
N TYR A 214 -6.52 2.35 -14.39
CA TYR A 214 -5.86 1.38 -13.51
C TYR A 214 -4.75 0.60 -14.23
N LEU A 215 -4.97 0.21 -15.49
CA LEU A 215 -3.96 -0.46 -16.32
C LEU A 215 -2.78 0.46 -16.64
N VAL A 216 -3.03 1.73 -16.95
CA VAL A 216 -1.97 2.73 -17.16
C VAL A 216 -1.14 2.89 -15.89
N ILE A 217 -1.77 3.11 -14.73
CA ILE A 217 -1.09 3.23 -13.43
C ILE A 217 -0.24 1.97 -13.16
N THR A 218 -0.83 0.78 -13.32
CA THR A 218 -0.16 -0.49 -13.03
C THR A 218 1.00 -0.74 -14.00
N SER A 219 0.84 -0.42 -15.28
CA SER A 219 1.88 -0.61 -16.30
C SER A 219 3.07 0.31 -16.07
N ILE A 220 2.83 1.59 -15.79
CA ILE A 220 3.87 2.57 -15.45
C ILE A 220 4.60 2.11 -14.19
N SER A 221 3.85 1.80 -13.12
CA SER A 221 4.43 1.34 -11.86
C SER A 221 5.29 0.10 -12.03
N SER A 222 4.79 -0.90 -12.78
CA SER A 222 5.51 -2.15 -13.01
C SER A 222 6.78 -1.92 -13.83
N ALA A 223 6.77 -0.98 -14.78
CA ALA A 223 7.97 -0.58 -15.49
C ALA A 223 8.99 0.06 -14.53
N THR A 224 8.55 0.95 -13.64
CA THR A 224 9.41 1.56 -12.61
C THR A 224 10.06 0.52 -11.70
N PHE A 225 9.29 -0.46 -11.21
CA PHE A 225 9.83 -1.55 -10.38
C PHE A 225 10.83 -2.43 -11.14
N ARG A 226 10.57 -2.76 -12.42
CA ARG A 226 11.52 -3.51 -13.26
C ARG A 226 12.81 -2.73 -13.52
N SER A 227 12.70 -1.42 -13.79
CA SER A 227 13.86 -0.55 -13.93
C SER A 227 14.69 -0.48 -12.64
N ALA A 228 14.04 -0.38 -11.48
CA ALA A 228 14.73 -0.43 -10.19
C ALA A 228 15.41 -1.79 -9.99
N GLU A 229 14.71 -2.90 -10.23
CA GLU A 229 15.26 -4.25 -10.10
C GLU A 229 16.51 -4.43 -10.98
N THR A 230 16.42 -4.05 -12.26
CA THR A 230 17.57 -4.16 -13.19
C THR A 230 18.74 -3.30 -12.74
N TYR A 231 18.51 -2.10 -12.22
CA TYR A 231 19.57 -1.23 -11.69
C TYR A 231 20.26 -1.84 -10.48
N PHE A 232 19.50 -2.29 -9.47
CA PHE A 232 20.06 -2.87 -8.25
C PHE A 232 20.69 -4.25 -8.47
N ASN A 233 20.33 -4.95 -9.54
CA ASN A 233 20.95 -6.21 -9.94
C ASN A 233 22.19 -6.07 -10.82
N ARG A 234 22.60 -4.85 -11.22
CA ARG A 234 23.85 -4.63 -11.96
C ARG A 234 25.03 -5.08 -11.10
N GLY A 235 25.83 -6.02 -11.62
CA GLY A 235 27.08 -6.47 -10.98
C GLY A 235 27.04 -7.83 -10.29
N VAL A 236 25.93 -8.57 -10.33
CA VAL A 236 25.88 -9.95 -9.82
C VAL A 236 25.55 -10.91 -10.95
N ARG A 237 26.40 -11.92 -11.13
CA ARG A 237 26.11 -13.06 -12.00
C ARG A 237 24.88 -13.77 -11.44
N ARG A 238 23.82 -13.87 -12.25
CA ARG A 238 22.74 -14.84 -11.99
C ARG A 238 23.41 -16.22 -12.00
N GLY A 239 23.50 -16.84 -10.83
CA GLY A 239 23.87 -18.25 -10.69
C GLY A 239 22.73 -19.15 -11.14
#